data_AF-A0A538GHP6-F1
#
_entry.id   AF-A0A538GHP6-F1
#
_cell.length_a   1.000
_cell.length_b   1.000
_cell.length_c   1.000
_cell.angle_alpha   90.00
_cell.angle_beta   90.00
_cell.angle_gamma   90.00
#
_symmetry.space_group_name_H-M   'P 1'
#
loop_
_entity.id
_entity.type
_entity.pdbx_description
1 polymer ?
#
loop_
_entity_poly.entity_id
_entity_poly.type
_entity_poly.pdbx_seq_one_letter_code
_entity_poly.pdbx_strand_id
1 'polypeptide(L)'
;MVGQEDGGGTGLGPEHRLAPGRCGDHRHRDRCRPAGPARQARRRLRLRQQRPGRRRRQRPWHRGCGDRCGEFLSGLAQGIVWATDHGARVINASLGGPFDDPTLSAATEYARVHGVVVVAAAGNEGGLTLDYPAALPNVLSVGASDQNDQLYSFSNSGAQVAAPGENSTTASGGGYVSFLGTSSAAPVVSGIAGLAFSVAPGATPAQVEQAIETNAIPIPGVVSGRVDAYATLRALAPGLVLPGEPQPGSSGPAPAGAMPRATKIVTGRLRRGKIAGVTLTTGAGLLQATVNARKPGRAKIRLRLLAAGRVTDSARGAGRASLRTRVREGAYRLVVSTTSRRPLFFVLTIRYPAAGA
;
A
#
# COMPACT_ATOMS: atom_id res chain seq x y z
N MET A 1 -19.52 -1.37 -11.21
CA MET A 1 -20.64 -1.24 -12.17
C MET A 1 -20.38 -2.29 -13.23
N VAL A 2 -20.96 -3.48 -13.07
CA VAL A 2 -20.80 -4.59 -14.01
C VAL A 2 -22.12 -4.68 -14.75
N GLY A 3 -22.08 -4.39 -16.05
CA GLY A 3 -23.19 -4.63 -16.97
C GLY A 3 -23.13 -6.08 -17.43
N GLN A 4 -24.23 -6.78 -17.23
CA GLN A 4 -24.46 -8.15 -17.64
C GLN A 4 -25.23 -8.11 -18.96
N GLU A 5 -24.68 -8.71 -20.01
CA GLU A 5 -25.40 -8.96 -21.26
C GLU A 5 -25.95 -10.38 -21.24
N ASP A 6 -27.26 -10.47 -21.45
CA ASP A 6 -28.02 -11.70 -21.68
C ASP A 6 -27.80 -12.22 -23.10
N GLY A 7 -27.76 -13.55 -23.24
CA GLY A 7 -27.85 -14.24 -24.52
C GLY A 7 -28.22 -15.71 -24.32
N GLY A 8 -29.50 -16.04 -24.55
CA GLY A 8 -30.04 -17.41 -24.55
C GLY A 8 -29.32 -18.32 -25.56
N GLY A 9 -29.35 -19.65 -25.47
CA GLY A 9 -30.43 -20.55 -25.07
C GLY A 9 -30.72 -21.45 -26.27
N THR A 10 -30.54 -22.77 -26.14
CA THR A 10 -31.28 -23.89 -26.77
C THR A 10 -30.43 -25.17 -26.80
N GLY A 11 -31.04 -26.32 -26.49
CA GLY A 11 -30.46 -27.65 -26.73
C GLY A 11 -30.85 -28.71 -25.71
N LEU A 12 -32.02 -29.33 -25.89
CA LEU A 12 -32.57 -30.43 -25.09
C LEU A 12 -32.09 -31.81 -25.55
N GLY A 13 -31.77 -32.69 -24.58
CA GLY A 13 -32.05 -34.14 -24.57
C GLY A 13 -30.95 -35.12 -25.02
N PRO A 14 -31.07 -36.44 -24.73
CA PRO A 14 -31.58 -37.07 -23.51
C PRO A 14 -30.72 -38.26 -22.99
N GLU A 15 -31.00 -38.64 -21.74
CA GLU A 15 -30.97 -39.98 -21.10
C GLU A 15 -29.86 -41.01 -21.42
N HIS A 16 -29.16 -41.46 -20.37
CA HIS A 16 -28.91 -42.89 -20.15
C HIS A 16 -29.03 -43.29 -18.67
N ARG A 17 -29.70 -44.43 -18.49
CA ARG A 17 -30.22 -45.12 -17.30
C ARG A 17 -29.18 -45.74 -16.35
N LEU A 18 -29.56 -45.80 -15.06
CA LEU A 18 -29.45 -46.90 -14.05
C LEU A 18 -28.04 -47.44 -13.69
N ALA A 19 -27.64 -47.77 -12.45
CA ALA A 19 -28.37 -48.20 -11.25
C ALA A 19 -27.51 -47.96 -9.95
N PRO A 20 -28.12 -48.08 -8.74
CA PRO A 20 -27.47 -47.79 -7.44
C PRO A 20 -26.97 -49.04 -6.70
N GLY A 21 -25.88 -48.88 -5.94
CA GLY A 21 -25.29 -49.88 -5.04
C GLY A 21 -25.70 -49.66 -3.57
N ARG A 22 -26.11 -50.76 -2.93
CA ARG A 22 -26.89 -50.89 -1.69
C ARG A 22 -26.21 -50.48 -0.37
N CYS A 23 -27.12 -50.25 0.58
CA CYS A 23 -27.03 -50.24 2.03
C CYS A 23 -26.21 -51.38 2.67
N GLY A 24 -25.58 -51.04 3.80
CA GLY A 24 -25.27 -51.95 4.91
C GLY A 24 -25.76 -51.32 6.22
N ASP A 25 -26.85 -51.86 6.74
CA ASP A 25 -27.47 -51.59 8.05
C ASP A 25 -26.70 -52.37 9.14
N HIS A 26 -26.48 -51.78 10.31
CA HIS A 26 -26.61 -52.51 11.58
C HIS A 26 -26.69 -51.54 12.77
N ARG A 27 -27.89 -51.54 13.37
CA ARG A 27 -28.25 -50.99 14.68
C ARG A 27 -27.48 -51.66 15.82
N HIS A 28 -27.21 -50.93 16.90
CA HIS A 28 -27.54 -51.40 18.26
C HIS A 28 -27.68 -50.23 19.24
N ARG A 29 -28.87 -50.13 19.85
CA ARG A 29 -29.12 -49.48 21.14
C ARG A 29 -28.76 -50.52 22.22
N ASP A 30 -28.13 -50.11 23.32
CA ASP A 30 -28.72 -50.18 24.66
C ASP A 30 -27.84 -49.62 25.80
N ARG A 31 -28.54 -48.85 26.63
CA ARG A 31 -28.39 -48.44 28.04
C ARG A 31 -27.24 -49.01 28.89
N CYS A 32 -26.61 -48.13 29.69
CA CYS A 32 -26.61 -48.21 31.17
C CYS A 32 -26.01 -46.94 31.83
N ARG A 33 -26.72 -46.41 32.84
CA ARG A 33 -26.34 -45.39 33.87
C ARG A 33 -26.29 -46.16 35.23
N PRO A 34 -26.01 -45.59 36.43
CA PRO A 34 -25.46 -44.27 36.83
C PRO A 34 -24.41 -44.35 37.98
N ALA A 35 -23.84 -43.21 38.42
CA ALA A 35 -23.48 -42.98 39.83
C ALA A 35 -23.47 -41.47 40.15
N GLY A 36 -24.02 -41.12 41.32
CA GLY A 36 -24.45 -39.78 41.72
C GLY A 36 -23.48 -38.99 42.63
N PRO A 37 -23.99 -37.95 43.34
CA PRO A 37 -23.26 -36.72 43.67
C PRO A 37 -22.80 -36.60 45.15
N ALA A 38 -21.88 -35.67 45.42
CA ALA A 38 -21.56 -35.22 46.79
C ALA A 38 -21.89 -33.74 47.02
N ARG A 39 -22.53 -33.48 48.16
CA ARG A 39 -23.16 -32.24 48.63
C ARG A 39 -22.26 -31.45 49.59
N GLN A 40 -22.45 -30.12 49.54
CA GLN A 40 -22.53 -29.16 50.65
C GLN A 40 -21.33 -28.91 51.59
N ALA A 41 -20.99 -27.62 51.74
CA ALA A 41 -21.01 -26.96 53.05
C ALA A 41 -21.20 -25.43 52.91
N ARG A 42 -22.22 -24.92 53.60
CA ARG A 42 -22.51 -23.49 53.80
C ARG A 42 -21.85 -23.03 55.10
N ARG A 43 -21.32 -21.80 55.14
CA ARG A 43 -21.31 -20.98 56.38
C ARG A 43 -21.64 -19.53 56.06
N ARG A 44 -22.69 -19.03 56.71
CA ARG A 44 -23.08 -17.62 56.80
C ARG A 44 -22.49 -17.04 58.08
N LEU A 45 -21.94 -15.82 58.03
CA LEU A 45 -21.89 -14.93 59.18
C LEU A 45 -22.20 -13.50 58.71
N ARG A 46 -23.26 -12.92 59.30
CA ARG A 46 -23.64 -11.48 59.33
C ARG A 46 -22.98 -10.91 60.60
N LEU A 47 -22.58 -9.66 60.82
CA LEU A 47 -22.94 -8.30 60.38
C LEU A 47 -21.87 -7.36 60.97
N ARG A 48 -21.49 -6.27 60.28
CA ARG A 48 -21.61 -4.88 60.78
C ARG A 48 -21.10 -3.88 59.73
N GLN A 49 -21.92 -2.86 59.53
CA GLN A 49 -21.73 -1.75 58.60
C GLN A 49 -20.68 -0.77 59.13
N GLN A 50 -19.76 -0.35 58.26
CA GLN A 50 -19.25 1.02 58.23
C GLN A 50 -19.12 1.43 56.75
N ARG A 51 -19.82 2.50 56.36
CA ARG A 51 -19.59 3.20 55.08
C ARG A 51 -18.31 4.03 55.24
N PRO A 52 -17.44 4.08 54.21
CA PRO A 52 -17.44 5.29 53.38
C PRO A 52 -17.14 5.03 51.90
N GLY A 53 -17.54 5.99 51.06
CA GLY A 53 -16.95 6.22 49.73
C GLY A 53 -17.44 5.31 48.60
N ARG A 54 -18.21 5.90 47.67
CA ARG A 54 -18.65 5.28 46.43
C ARG A 54 -17.46 4.79 45.59
N ARG A 55 -17.09 3.50 45.71
CA ARG A 55 -16.28 2.81 44.70
C ARG A 55 -17.17 2.49 43.50
N ARG A 56 -16.98 3.20 42.39
CA ARG A 56 -17.48 2.79 41.07
C ARG A 56 -16.87 1.42 40.77
N ARG A 57 -17.65 0.36 40.95
CA ARG A 57 -17.35 -0.94 40.34
C ARG A 57 -17.27 -0.69 38.83
N GLN A 58 -16.10 -0.93 38.26
CA GLN A 58 -15.94 -1.04 36.82
C GLN A 58 -16.86 -2.18 36.36
N ARG A 59 -17.97 -1.79 35.74
CA ARG A 59 -18.77 -2.70 34.93
C ARG A 59 -17.96 -2.96 33.67
N PRO A 60 -17.83 -4.21 33.18
CA PRO A 60 -17.27 -4.45 31.87
C PRO A 60 -18.08 -3.66 30.85
N TRP A 61 -17.41 -2.81 30.08
CA TRP A 61 -18.01 -2.05 28.99
C TRP A 61 -18.33 -2.99 27.82
N HIS A 62 -19.31 -3.89 28.00
CA HIS A 62 -20.01 -4.56 26.90
C HIS A 62 -21.19 -3.70 26.44
N ARG A 63 -20.93 -2.52 25.88
CA ARG A 63 -21.91 -1.76 25.09
C ARG A 63 -21.16 -0.84 24.12
N GLY A 64 -21.02 -1.27 22.88
CA GLY A 64 -20.44 -0.44 21.81
C GLY A 64 -20.44 -1.09 20.43
N CYS A 65 -20.30 -2.41 20.35
CA CYS A 65 -20.49 -3.14 19.10
C CYS A 65 -21.34 -4.39 19.38
N GLY A 66 -22.63 -4.35 18.98
CA GLY A 66 -23.47 -5.55 18.91
C GLY A 66 -23.06 -6.41 17.71
N ASP A 67 -23.85 -7.45 17.43
CA ASP A 67 -23.69 -8.52 16.43
C ASP A 67 -22.99 -8.14 15.10
N ARG A 68 -23.10 -6.87 14.67
CA ARG A 68 -22.43 -6.27 13.51
C ARG A 68 -20.89 -6.35 13.50
N CYS A 69 -20.21 -6.33 14.65
CA CYS A 69 -18.75 -6.50 14.67
C CYS A 69 -18.34 -7.95 14.37
N GLY A 70 -19.14 -8.93 14.81
CA GLY A 70 -18.93 -10.34 14.47
C GLY A 70 -19.25 -10.65 13.01
N GLU A 71 -20.27 -10.01 12.44
CA GLU A 71 -20.63 -10.12 11.01
C GLU A 71 -19.54 -9.54 10.09
N PHE A 72 -18.89 -8.43 10.47
CA PHE A 72 -17.81 -7.84 9.67
C PHE A 72 -16.56 -8.74 9.59
N LEU A 73 -16.10 -9.25 10.73
CA LEU A 73 -14.89 -10.09 10.80
C LEU A 73 -15.14 -11.48 10.18
N SER A 74 -16.33 -12.05 10.38
CA SER A 74 -16.72 -13.30 9.72
C SER A 74 -16.89 -13.12 8.20
N GLY A 75 -17.42 -11.99 7.74
CA GLY A 75 -17.50 -11.66 6.31
C GLY A 75 -16.11 -11.48 5.68
N LEU A 76 -15.17 -10.84 6.38
CA LEU A 76 -13.79 -10.73 5.92
C LEU A 76 -13.10 -12.10 5.82
N ALA A 77 -13.22 -12.93 6.87
CA ALA A 77 -12.66 -14.27 6.88
C ALA A 77 -13.22 -15.13 5.72
N GLN A 78 -14.53 -15.07 5.48
CA GLN A 78 -15.18 -15.72 4.33
C GLN A 78 -14.66 -15.17 2.99
N GLY A 79 -14.46 -13.85 2.88
CA GLY A 79 -13.90 -13.23 1.68
C GLY A 79 -12.48 -13.68 1.38
N ILE A 80 -11.65 -13.87 2.42
CA ILE A 80 -10.29 -14.41 2.28
C ILE A 80 -10.35 -15.84 1.74
N VAL A 81 -11.12 -16.73 2.39
CA VAL A 81 -11.28 -18.12 1.96
C VAL A 81 -11.82 -18.19 0.53
N TRP A 82 -12.86 -17.41 0.22
CA TRP A 82 -13.44 -17.35 -1.11
C TRP A 82 -12.39 -16.93 -2.16
N ALA A 83 -11.63 -15.86 -1.92
CA ALA A 83 -10.62 -15.41 -2.86
C ALA A 83 -9.52 -16.46 -3.07
N THR A 84 -9.08 -17.13 -2.00
CA THR A 84 -8.14 -18.25 -2.07
C THR A 84 -8.68 -19.39 -2.94
N ASP A 85 -9.92 -19.82 -2.71
CA ASP A 85 -10.55 -20.91 -3.46
C ASP A 85 -10.79 -20.56 -4.94
N HIS A 86 -10.82 -19.26 -5.28
CA HIS A 86 -10.96 -18.75 -6.64
C HIS A 86 -9.61 -18.42 -7.30
N GLY A 87 -8.50 -18.92 -6.75
CA GLY A 87 -7.18 -18.87 -7.38
C GLY A 87 -6.44 -17.54 -7.21
N ALA A 88 -6.85 -16.70 -6.25
CA ALA A 88 -6.08 -15.51 -5.92
C ALA A 88 -4.68 -15.89 -5.42
N ARG A 89 -3.64 -15.24 -5.94
CA ARG A 89 -2.25 -15.34 -5.40
C ARG A 89 -1.95 -14.26 -4.36
N VAL A 90 -2.69 -13.15 -4.42
CA VAL A 90 -2.57 -12.01 -3.51
C VAL A 90 -3.96 -11.53 -3.13
N ILE A 91 -4.21 -11.30 -1.85
CA ILE A 91 -5.44 -10.73 -1.32
C ILE A 91 -5.11 -9.37 -0.70
N ASN A 92 -5.79 -8.32 -1.15
CA ASN A 92 -5.66 -6.98 -0.58
C ASN A 92 -6.81 -6.70 0.39
N ALA A 93 -6.49 -6.54 1.68
CA ALA A 93 -7.39 -6.11 2.73
C ALA A 93 -7.15 -4.64 3.09
N SER A 94 -7.73 -3.72 2.31
CA SER A 94 -7.73 -2.26 2.59
C SER A 94 -8.73 -1.86 3.69
N LEU A 95 -8.87 -2.71 4.71
CA LEU A 95 -9.84 -2.60 5.80
C LEU A 95 -9.27 -3.31 7.02
N GLY A 96 -9.80 -2.99 8.20
CA GLY A 96 -9.44 -3.69 9.43
C GLY A 96 -10.28 -3.23 10.61
N GLY A 97 -9.98 -3.80 11.77
CA GLY A 97 -10.57 -3.40 13.03
C GLY A 97 -9.73 -3.80 14.24
N PRO A 98 -10.09 -3.34 15.45
CA PRO A 98 -9.21 -3.40 16.62
C PRO A 98 -9.19 -4.77 17.31
N PHE A 99 -9.93 -5.76 16.82
CA PHE A 99 -10.16 -7.03 17.51
C PHE A 99 -9.54 -8.20 16.77
N ASP A 100 -8.78 -9.00 17.51
CA ASP A 100 -8.39 -10.33 17.09
C ASP A 100 -9.62 -11.24 17.04
N ASP A 101 -9.68 -12.09 16.01
CA ASP A 101 -10.72 -13.08 15.83
C ASP A 101 -10.09 -14.39 15.35
N PRO A 102 -10.28 -15.52 16.08
CA PRO A 102 -9.71 -16.80 15.69
C PRO A 102 -10.16 -17.27 14.29
N THR A 103 -11.35 -16.88 13.84
CA THR A 103 -11.85 -17.17 12.49
C THR A 103 -11.05 -16.43 11.43
N LEU A 104 -10.72 -15.16 11.70
CA LEU A 104 -9.91 -14.35 10.80
C LEU A 104 -8.46 -14.88 10.75
N SER A 105 -7.88 -15.25 11.90
CA SER A 105 -6.58 -15.91 11.97
C SER A 105 -6.54 -17.24 11.20
N ALA A 106 -7.57 -18.07 11.36
CA ALA A 106 -7.68 -19.33 10.61
C ALA A 106 -7.82 -19.09 9.10
N ALA A 107 -8.54 -18.05 8.66
CA ALA A 107 -8.68 -17.71 7.25
C ALA A 107 -7.36 -17.21 6.64
N THR A 108 -6.58 -16.39 7.37
CA THR A 108 -5.27 -15.94 6.89
C THR A 108 -4.26 -17.09 6.84
N GLU A 109 -4.31 -18.01 7.79
CA GLU A 109 -3.49 -19.22 7.75
C GLU A 109 -3.89 -20.12 6.57
N TYR A 110 -5.19 -20.30 6.34
CA TYR A 110 -5.71 -21.02 5.18
C TYR A 110 -5.18 -20.44 3.87
N ALA A 111 -5.23 -19.12 3.70
CA ALA A 111 -4.68 -18.44 2.53
C ALA A 111 -3.18 -18.75 2.35
N ARG A 112 -2.39 -18.66 3.44
CA ARG A 112 -0.94 -18.93 3.39
C ARG A 112 -0.60 -20.36 2.98
N VAL A 113 -1.25 -21.36 3.57
CA VAL A 113 -0.96 -22.77 3.24
C VAL A 113 -1.39 -23.13 1.81
N HIS A 114 -2.30 -22.34 1.21
CA HIS A 114 -2.69 -22.44 -0.20
C HIS A 114 -1.84 -21.55 -1.14
N GLY A 115 -0.73 -20.99 -0.65
CA GLY A 115 0.19 -20.23 -1.51
C GLY A 115 -0.27 -18.80 -1.82
N VAL A 116 -1.13 -18.22 -0.98
CA VAL A 116 -1.67 -16.86 -1.13
C VAL A 116 -1.04 -15.91 -0.12
N VAL A 117 -0.62 -14.73 -0.58
CA VAL A 117 -0.17 -13.63 0.30
C VAL A 117 -1.37 -12.77 0.67
N VAL A 118 -1.58 -12.52 1.97
CA VAL A 118 -2.57 -11.54 2.45
C VAL A 118 -1.84 -10.25 2.79
N VAL A 119 -2.23 -9.15 2.16
CA VAL A 119 -1.68 -7.81 2.40
C VAL A 119 -2.75 -6.96 3.06
N ALA A 120 -2.45 -6.33 4.19
CA ALA A 120 -3.44 -5.60 4.96
C ALA A 120 -2.97 -4.21 5.40
N ALA A 121 -3.92 -3.26 5.43
CA ALA A 121 -3.69 -1.91 5.91
C ALA A 121 -3.47 -1.90 7.43
N ALA A 122 -2.47 -1.13 7.89
CA ALA A 122 -2.09 -1.05 9.31
C ALA A 122 -3.13 -0.37 10.23
N GLY A 123 -4.06 0.40 9.67
CA GLY A 123 -5.00 1.26 10.41
C GLY A 123 -4.61 2.76 10.36
N ASN A 124 -5.53 3.64 10.74
CA ASN A 124 -5.43 5.10 10.55
C ASN A 124 -5.60 5.93 11.84
N GLU A 125 -5.22 5.36 12.99
CA GLU A 125 -5.41 5.94 14.33
C GLU A 125 -4.17 6.67 14.86
N GLY A 126 -3.04 6.60 14.16
CA GLY A 126 -1.74 7.14 14.61
C GLY A 126 -1.17 6.40 15.82
N GLY A 127 -1.60 5.15 16.02
CA GLY A 127 -1.29 4.34 17.19
C GLY A 127 -0.03 3.47 17.07
N LEU A 128 0.24 2.73 18.14
CA LEU A 128 1.27 1.68 18.18
C LEU A 128 0.69 0.27 17.97
N THR A 129 -0.63 0.17 17.80
CA THR A 129 -1.36 -1.09 17.61
C THR A 129 -1.85 -1.13 16.18
N LEU A 130 -1.59 -2.23 15.49
CA LEU A 130 -2.10 -2.47 14.13
C LEU A 130 -3.54 -2.98 14.20
N ASP A 131 -4.33 -2.65 13.17
CA ASP A 131 -5.63 -3.26 12.96
C ASP A 131 -5.49 -4.73 12.54
N TYR A 132 -6.51 -5.54 12.83
CA TYR A 132 -6.65 -6.89 12.29
C TYR A 132 -7.31 -6.83 10.91
N PRO A 133 -6.79 -7.53 9.89
CA PRO A 133 -5.84 -8.63 9.99
C PRO A 133 -4.34 -8.24 9.94
N ALA A 134 -3.98 -6.97 9.79
CA ALA A 134 -2.57 -6.56 9.69
C ALA A 134 -1.73 -6.91 10.94
N ALA A 135 -2.35 -7.05 12.10
CA ALA A 135 -1.67 -7.51 13.33
C ALA A 135 -1.38 -9.03 13.38
N LEU A 136 -1.91 -9.83 12.44
CA LEU A 136 -1.79 -11.29 12.48
C LEU A 136 -0.41 -11.76 11.97
N PRO A 137 0.16 -12.82 12.57
CA PRO A 137 1.30 -13.51 11.98
C PRO A 137 0.84 -14.12 10.66
N ASN A 138 1.59 -13.92 9.56
CA ASN A 138 1.26 -14.34 8.19
C ASN A 138 0.42 -13.37 7.36
N VAL A 139 0.29 -12.12 7.80
CA VAL A 139 -0.28 -11.04 7.00
C VAL A 139 0.79 -9.98 6.80
N LEU A 140 1.02 -9.58 5.54
CA LEU A 140 1.95 -8.50 5.22
C LEU A 140 1.30 -7.15 5.53
N SER A 141 1.66 -6.58 6.67
CA SER A 141 1.13 -5.32 7.18
C SER A 141 1.75 -4.09 6.51
N VAL A 142 0.89 -3.12 6.15
CA VAL A 142 1.28 -1.95 5.34
C VAL A 142 0.90 -0.63 5.99
N GLY A 143 1.91 0.16 6.34
CA GLY A 143 1.79 1.56 6.75
C GLY A 143 1.77 2.54 5.56
N ALA A 144 1.35 3.78 5.83
CA ALA A 144 1.25 4.84 4.85
C ALA A 144 2.39 5.86 5.02
N SER A 145 3.26 5.98 4.03
CA SER A 145 4.33 7.00 3.99
C SER A 145 3.97 8.18 3.08
N ASP A 146 4.52 9.34 3.40
CA ASP A 146 4.47 10.55 2.56
C ASP A 146 5.62 10.58 1.54
N GLN A 147 5.67 11.65 0.75
CA GLN A 147 6.71 11.86 -0.27
C GLN A 147 8.12 12.14 0.28
N ASN A 148 8.27 12.30 1.60
CA ASN A 148 9.52 12.57 2.28
C ASN A 148 10.03 11.34 3.05
N ASP A 149 9.48 10.16 2.75
CA ASP A 149 9.81 8.91 3.43
C ASP A 149 9.55 8.98 4.95
N GLN A 150 8.48 9.69 5.33
CA GLN A 150 7.96 9.72 6.69
C GLN A 150 6.61 9.01 6.76
N LEU A 151 6.33 8.31 7.85
CA LEU A 151 4.99 7.82 8.11
C LEU A 151 4.02 9.01 8.23
N TYR A 152 2.84 8.93 7.64
CA TYR A 152 1.78 9.88 7.96
C TYR A 152 1.42 9.79 9.45
N SER A 153 1.09 10.92 10.08
CA SER A 153 0.75 10.96 11.50
C SER A 153 -0.47 10.12 11.89
N PHE A 154 -1.34 9.80 10.92
CA PHE A 154 -2.48 8.92 11.13
C PHE A 154 -2.12 7.44 10.95
N SER A 155 -1.01 7.10 10.30
CA SER A 155 -0.69 5.70 10.04
C SER A 155 -0.30 5.05 11.36
N ASN A 156 -0.90 3.90 11.68
CA ASN A 156 -0.42 3.10 12.79
C ASN A 156 1.03 2.66 12.50
N SER A 157 1.86 2.74 13.54
CA SER A 157 3.28 2.42 13.47
C SER A 157 3.54 0.96 13.83
N GLY A 158 4.69 0.44 13.39
CA GLY A 158 5.08 -0.96 13.63
C GLY A 158 4.61 -1.95 12.56
N ALA A 159 4.05 -1.47 11.45
CA ALA A 159 3.80 -2.30 10.27
C ALA A 159 5.13 -2.86 9.71
N GLN A 160 5.08 -4.01 9.04
CA GLN A 160 6.24 -4.65 8.42
C GLN A 160 6.87 -3.74 7.35
N VAL A 161 6.04 -3.19 6.47
CA VAL A 161 6.47 -2.29 5.40
C VAL A 161 5.57 -1.06 5.32
N ALA A 162 6.04 -0.06 4.57
CA ALA A 162 5.23 1.08 4.17
C ALA A 162 5.23 1.26 2.66
N ALA A 163 4.20 1.93 2.17
CA ALA A 163 4.11 2.40 0.80
C ALA A 163 3.47 3.80 0.77
N PRO A 164 3.57 4.54 -0.36
CA PRO A 164 2.93 5.83 -0.49
C PRO A 164 1.44 5.78 -0.11
N GLY A 165 1.06 6.61 0.86
CA GLY A 165 -0.28 6.65 1.43
C GLY A 165 -1.27 7.54 0.68
N GLU A 166 -0.78 8.44 -0.18
CA GLU A 166 -1.60 9.33 -1.00
C GLU A 166 -1.47 8.97 -2.48
N ASN A 167 -2.45 8.25 -3.00
CA ASN A 167 -2.47 7.78 -4.39
C ASN A 167 -3.69 8.31 -5.13
N SER A 168 -3.61 8.37 -6.46
CA SER A 168 -4.78 8.65 -7.29
C SER A 168 -5.57 7.36 -7.53
N THR A 169 -6.87 7.39 -7.30
CA THR A 169 -7.80 6.29 -7.60
C THR A 169 -8.95 6.75 -8.49
N THR A 170 -9.64 5.82 -9.13
CA THR A 170 -10.80 6.12 -9.97
C THR A 170 -12.01 6.51 -9.12
N ALA A 171 -12.64 7.64 -9.45
CA ALA A 171 -13.90 8.01 -8.82
C ALA A 171 -15.08 7.25 -9.43
N SER A 172 -16.15 7.07 -8.63
CA SER A 172 -17.43 6.59 -9.17
C SER A 172 -17.95 7.59 -10.21
N GLY A 173 -18.29 7.09 -11.41
CA GLY A 173 -18.65 7.93 -12.56
C GLY A 173 -17.46 8.39 -13.42
N GLY A 174 -16.24 7.91 -13.14
CA GLY A 174 -15.03 8.17 -13.93
C GLY A 174 -14.16 9.31 -13.38
N GLY A 175 -12.99 9.50 -14.00
CA GLY A 175 -11.98 10.45 -13.52
C GLY A 175 -11.16 9.94 -12.34
N TYR A 176 -10.28 10.78 -11.81
CA TYR A 176 -9.34 10.44 -10.74
C TYR A 176 -9.50 11.36 -9.52
N VAL A 177 -9.45 10.77 -8.33
CA VAL A 177 -9.46 11.46 -7.03
C VAL A 177 -8.25 11.05 -6.20
N SER A 178 -7.81 11.92 -5.29
CA SER A 178 -6.79 11.56 -4.30
C SER A 178 -7.42 10.68 -3.22
N PHE A 179 -6.74 9.59 -2.88
CA PHE A 179 -7.10 8.67 -1.81
C PHE A 179 -5.94 8.55 -0.82
N LEU A 180 -6.18 9.06 0.39
CA LEU A 180 -5.23 9.10 1.48
C LEU A 180 -5.59 8.05 2.53
N GLY A 181 -4.64 7.19 2.89
CA GLY A 181 -4.80 6.23 3.99
C GLY A 181 -3.86 5.02 3.86
N THR A 182 -3.75 4.22 4.92
CA THR A 182 -3.09 2.90 4.84
C THR A 182 -3.81 1.97 3.88
N SER A 183 -5.13 2.11 3.74
CA SER A 183 -5.95 1.50 2.69
C SER A 183 -5.51 1.84 1.26
N SER A 184 -4.86 2.99 1.05
CA SER A 184 -4.30 3.42 -0.24
C SER A 184 -2.91 2.84 -0.46
N ALA A 185 -2.14 2.61 0.60
CA ALA A 185 -0.80 2.02 0.57
C ALA A 185 -0.84 0.50 0.34
N ALA A 186 -1.75 -0.23 1.01
CA ALA A 186 -1.90 -1.69 0.89
C ALA A 186 -2.00 -2.21 -0.57
N PRO A 187 -2.78 -1.60 -1.49
CA PRO A 187 -2.85 -2.08 -2.87
C PRO A 187 -1.57 -1.85 -3.66
N VAL A 188 -0.72 -0.89 -3.27
CA VAL A 188 0.62 -0.71 -3.88
C VAL A 188 1.48 -1.93 -3.57
N VAL A 189 1.52 -2.36 -2.32
CA VAL A 189 2.28 -3.55 -1.89
C VAL A 189 1.68 -4.83 -2.49
N SER A 190 0.35 -4.92 -2.56
CA SER A 190 -0.34 -6.02 -3.26
C SER A 190 0.05 -6.12 -4.74
N GLY A 191 0.17 -4.98 -5.41
CA GLY A 191 0.66 -4.91 -6.79
C GLY A 191 2.10 -5.39 -6.94
N ILE A 192 2.97 -5.04 -5.99
CA ILE A 192 4.37 -5.53 -5.96
C ILE A 192 4.40 -7.04 -5.75
N ALA A 193 3.61 -7.58 -4.82
CA ALA A 193 3.50 -9.04 -4.62
C ALA A 193 2.95 -9.75 -5.87
N GLY A 194 1.97 -9.15 -6.57
CA GLY A 194 1.46 -9.67 -7.83
C GLY A 194 2.52 -9.69 -8.94
N LEU A 195 3.33 -8.63 -9.05
CA LEU A 195 4.48 -8.60 -9.97
C LEU A 195 5.55 -9.62 -9.58
N ALA A 196 5.81 -9.81 -8.28
CA ALA A 196 6.74 -10.81 -7.80
C ALA A 196 6.32 -12.23 -8.23
N PHE A 197 5.03 -12.56 -8.10
CA PHE A 197 4.52 -13.83 -8.61
C PHE A 197 4.51 -13.95 -10.13
N SER A 198 4.44 -12.84 -10.88
CA SER A 198 4.52 -12.92 -12.34
C SER A 198 5.92 -13.23 -12.84
N VAL A 199 6.96 -12.71 -12.17
CA VAL A 199 8.37 -12.96 -12.53
C VAL A 199 8.93 -14.23 -11.91
N ALA A 200 8.37 -14.67 -10.78
CA ALA A 200 8.72 -15.91 -10.10
C ALA A 200 7.45 -16.72 -9.75
N PRO A 201 6.80 -17.37 -10.74
CA PRO A 201 5.53 -18.07 -10.51
C PRO A 201 5.56 -19.16 -9.44
N GLY A 202 6.71 -19.82 -9.28
CA GLY A 202 6.97 -20.86 -8.27
C GLY A 202 7.41 -20.35 -6.90
N ALA A 203 7.51 -19.03 -6.69
CA ALA A 203 7.82 -18.48 -5.37
C ALA A 203 6.70 -18.79 -4.37
N THR A 204 7.07 -19.09 -3.12
CA THR A 204 6.12 -19.23 -2.01
C THR A 204 5.72 -17.84 -1.47
N PRO A 205 4.58 -17.72 -0.75
CA PRO A 205 4.21 -16.48 -0.06
C PRO A 205 5.33 -15.92 0.80
N ALA A 206 5.98 -16.78 1.60
CA ALA A 206 7.08 -16.38 2.47
C ALA A 206 8.29 -15.86 1.68
N GLN A 207 8.60 -16.42 0.51
CA GLN A 207 9.69 -15.89 -0.34
C GLN A 207 9.35 -14.50 -0.90
N VAL A 208 8.09 -14.28 -1.29
CA VAL A 208 7.63 -12.96 -1.77
C VAL A 208 7.65 -11.92 -0.65
N GLU A 209 7.10 -12.25 0.52
CA GLU A 209 7.13 -11.40 1.71
C GLU A 209 8.56 -11.07 2.12
N GLN A 210 9.44 -12.07 2.21
CA GLN A 210 10.85 -11.87 2.54
C GLN A 210 11.57 -10.97 1.53
N ALA A 211 11.29 -11.14 0.23
CA ALA A 211 11.88 -10.31 -0.81
C ALA A 211 11.41 -8.86 -0.70
N ILE A 212 10.14 -8.62 -0.37
CA ILE A 212 9.58 -7.28 -0.14
C ILE A 212 10.23 -6.64 1.09
N GLU A 213 10.30 -7.37 2.20
CA GLU A 213 10.79 -6.85 3.48
C GLU A 213 12.30 -6.58 3.46
N THR A 214 13.10 -7.54 2.99
CA THR A 214 14.58 -7.46 3.03
C THR A 214 15.13 -6.36 2.12
N ASN A 215 14.39 -6.04 1.05
CA ASN A 215 14.79 -5.02 0.08
C ASN A 215 14.08 -3.67 0.31
N ALA A 216 13.31 -3.54 1.38
CA ALA A 216 12.69 -2.28 1.73
C ALA A 216 13.76 -1.22 2.10
N ILE A 217 13.47 0.04 1.78
CA ILE A 217 14.31 1.19 2.12
C ILE A 217 13.93 1.63 3.54
N PRO A 218 14.83 1.60 4.54
CA PRO A 218 14.48 1.92 5.93
C PRO A 218 13.88 3.30 6.08
N ILE A 219 12.75 3.40 6.80
CA ILE A 219 12.12 4.65 7.21
C ILE A 219 11.66 4.55 8.67
N PRO A 220 11.53 5.67 9.41
CA PRO A 220 11.06 5.64 10.79
C PRO A 220 9.62 5.12 10.93
N GLY A 221 9.34 4.37 12.01
CA GLY A 221 7.98 3.94 12.37
C GLY A 221 7.48 2.66 11.68
N VAL A 222 8.34 1.97 10.95
CA VAL A 222 8.08 0.72 10.21
C VAL A 222 9.19 -0.29 10.53
N VAL A 223 8.90 -1.58 10.52
CA VAL A 223 9.88 -2.63 10.86
C VAL A 223 10.99 -2.72 9.81
N SER A 224 10.63 -2.90 8.54
CA SER A 224 11.60 -3.11 7.46
C SER A 224 11.84 -1.83 6.65
N GLY A 225 10.78 -1.07 6.35
CA GLY A 225 10.87 0.23 5.67
C GLY A 225 9.86 0.40 4.53
N ARG A 226 10.08 1.42 3.68
CA ARG A 226 9.29 1.64 2.48
C ARG A 226 9.65 0.63 1.40
N VAL A 227 8.64 0.02 0.77
CA VAL A 227 8.84 -0.95 -0.32
C VAL A 227 9.65 -0.39 -1.50
N ASP A 228 10.51 -1.26 -2.05
CA ASP A 228 11.22 -1.06 -3.32
C ASP A 228 10.86 -2.19 -4.29
N ALA A 229 9.99 -1.87 -5.26
CA ALA A 229 9.51 -2.84 -6.24
C ALA A 229 10.66 -3.40 -7.10
N TYR A 230 11.62 -2.56 -7.50
CA TYR A 230 12.71 -2.99 -8.37
C TYR A 230 13.61 -3.99 -7.65
N ALA A 231 14.05 -3.64 -6.44
CA ALA A 231 14.91 -4.51 -5.64
C ALA A 231 14.21 -5.81 -5.26
N THR A 232 12.91 -5.77 -4.94
CA THR A 232 12.07 -6.95 -4.69
C THR A 232 12.09 -7.91 -5.89
N LEU A 233 11.79 -7.40 -7.10
CA LEU A 233 11.72 -8.24 -8.30
C LEU A 233 13.09 -8.80 -8.68
N ARG A 234 14.16 -8.02 -8.53
CA ARG A 234 15.54 -8.46 -8.77
C ARG A 234 15.98 -9.56 -7.81
N ALA A 235 15.52 -9.54 -6.56
CA ALA A 235 15.83 -10.58 -5.59
C ALA A 235 15.21 -11.93 -5.95
N LEU A 236 13.99 -11.91 -6.50
CA LEU A 236 13.27 -13.13 -6.91
C LEU A 236 13.62 -13.62 -8.31
N ALA A 237 14.01 -12.70 -9.20
CA ALA A 237 14.40 -12.98 -10.57
C ALA A 237 15.68 -12.21 -10.94
N PRO A 238 16.88 -12.69 -10.54
CA PRO A 238 18.15 -12.01 -10.81
C PRO A 238 18.45 -11.80 -12.30
N GLY A 239 17.89 -12.64 -13.17
CA GLY A 239 17.99 -12.55 -14.63
C GLY A 239 16.96 -11.63 -15.29
N LEU A 240 16.08 -10.98 -14.51
CA LEU A 240 15.06 -10.08 -15.03
C LEU A 240 15.71 -8.80 -15.55
N VAL A 241 15.75 -8.64 -16.87
CA VAL A 241 16.11 -7.37 -17.50
C VAL A 241 14.85 -6.52 -17.58
N LEU A 242 14.77 -5.48 -16.75
CA LEU A 242 13.64 -4.56 -16.80
C LEU A 242 13.76 -3.58 -17.99
N PRO A 243 12.62 -3.13 -18.56
CA PRO A 243 12.63 -2.18 -19.68
C PRO A 243 13.41 -0.91 -19.31
N GLY A 244 14.58 -0.73 -19.94
CA GLY A 244 15.49 0.40 -19.67
C GLY A 244 16.81 0.04 -19.00
N GLU A 245 17.07 -1.23 -18.67
CA GLU A 245 18.42 -1.67 -18.28
C GLU A 245 19.35 -1.82 -19.50
N PRO A 246 20.61 -1.36 -19.43
CA PRO A 246 21.63 -1.74 -20.39
C PRO A 246 21.91 -3.25 -20.26
N GLN A 247 21.84 -3.97 -21.38
CA GLN A 247 22.16 -5.40 -21.43
C GLN A 247 23.60 -5.66 -20.95
N PRO A 248 23.86 -6.72 -20.17
CA PRO A 248 25.21 -7.18 -19.86
C PRO A 248 25.90 -7.59 -21.17
N GLY A 249 26.80 -6.74 -21.68
CA GLY A 249 27.48 -6.95 -22.96
C GLY A 249 27.70 -5.68 -23.78
N SER A 250 26.93 -4.60 -23.55
CA SER A 250 27.23 -3.30 -24.17
C SER A 250 28.26 -2.52 -23.34
N SER A 251 29.48 -3.03 -23.23
CA SER A 251 30.62 -2.29 -22.69
C SER A 251 31.13 -1.29 -23.75
N GLY A 252 30.36 -0.24 -24.00
CA GLY A 252 30.96 1.04 -24.36
C GLY A 252 31.64 1.61 -23.10
N PRO A 253 32.83 2.21 -23.18
CA PRO A 253 33.57 2.64 -21.99
C PRO A 253 32.70 3.57 -21.15
N ALA A 254 32.49 3.18 -19.89
CA ALA A 254 31.73 3.95 -18.91
C ALA A 254 32.33 5.35 -18.80
N PRO A 255 31.55 6.44 -18.89
CA PRO A 255 32.04 7.73 -18.47
C PRO A 255 32.13 7.70 -16.95
N ALA A 256 33.36 7.70 -16.45
CA ALA A 256 33.68 7.83 -15.04
C ALA A 256 32.91 8.99 -14.39
N GLY A 257 32.36 8.74 -13.20
CA GLY A 257 32.08 9.79 -12.21
C GLY A 257 30.69 10.44 -12.20
N ALA A 258 29.59 9.67 -12.20
CA ALA A 258 28.26 10.25 -11.94
C ALA A 258 27.82 10.04 -10.48
N MET A 259 27.93 11.10 -9.66
CA MET A 259 27.28 11.20 -8.35
C MET A 259 25.76 10.89 -8.43
N PRO A 260 25.12 10.43 -7.34
CA PRO A 260 23.68 10.20 -7.31
C PRO A 260 22.91 11.47 -7.72
N ARG A 261 21.97 11.32 -8.67
CA ARG A 261 21.12 12.44 -9.13
C ARG A 261 19.83 12.48 -8.30
N ALA A 262 19.67 13.51 -7.49
CA ALA A 262 18.44 13.84 -6.79
C ALA A 262 17.35 14.30 -7.78
N THR A 263 16.08 14.02 -7.45
CA THR A 263 14.91 14.47 -8.22
C THR A 263 13.97 15.28 -7.31
N LYS A 264 13.48 16.43 -7.79
CA LYS A 264 12.51 17.28 -7.09
C LYS A 264 11.36 17.64 -8.03
N ILE A 265 10.13 17.44 -7.56
CA ILE A 265 8.92 17.79 -8.31
C ILE A 265 8.23 18.95 -7.59
N VAL A 266 7.90 20.00 -8.34
CA VAL A 266 7.20 21.18 -7.83
C VAL A 266 6.01 21.49 -8.71
N THR A 267 4.82 21.50 -8.11
CA THR A 267 3.60 21.94 -8.78
C THR A 267 3.25 23.36 -8.36
N GLY A 268 2.70 24.15 -9.28
CA GLY A 268 2.32 25.51 -8.94
C GLY A 268 1.34 26.15 -9.92
N ARG A 269 0.82 27.31 -9.52
CA ARG A 269 -0.04 28.15 -10.33
C ARG A 269 0.68 29.43 -10.69
N LEU A 270 0.75 29.74 -11.97
CA LEU A 270 1.49 30.87 -12.51
C LEU A 270 0.55 31.85 -13.21
N ARG A 271 0.73 33.15 -12.98
CA ARG A 271 -0.01 34.24 -13.65
C ARG A 271 0.95 35.10 -14.45
N ARG A 272 0.45 35.82 -15.46
CA ARG A 272 1.24 36.80 -16.22
C ARG A 272 1.93 37.78 -15.27
N GLY A 273 3.24 37.98 -15.44
CA GLY A 273 4.04 38.89 -14.61
C GLY A 273 4.45 38.35 -13.24
N LYS A 274 3.94 37.17 -12.83
CA LYS A 274 4.43 36.46 -11.63
C LYS A 274 5.42 35.38 -12.03
N ILE A 275 6.37 35.11 -11.14
CA ILE A 275 7.36 34.05 -11.28
C ILE A 275 7.16 33.02 -10.17
N ALA A 276 7.39 31.75 -10.48
CA ALA A 276 7.54 30.71 -9.47
C ALA A 276 9.01 30.31 -9.41
N GLY A 277 9.59 30.33 -8.20
CA GLY A 277 11.00 30.06 -7.99
C GLY A 277 11.21 28.84 -7.10
N VAL A 278 12.16 27.98 -7.46
CA VAL A 278 12.62 26.85 -6.64
C VAL A 278 14.11 27.02 -6.41
N THR A 279 14.51 27.16 -5.14
CA THR A 279 15.91 27.12 -4.75
C THR A 279 16.36 25.67 -4.59
N LEU A 280 17.55 25.36 -5.07
CA LEU A 280 18.17 24.05 -4.98
C LEU A 280 19.67 24.20 -4.69
N THR A 281 20.16 23.35 -3.80
CA THR A 281 21.59 23.12 -3.58
C THR A 281 21.95 21.83 -4.30
N THR A 282 22.94 21.87 -5.17
CA THR A 282 23.30 20.77 -6.08
C THR A 282 24.81 20.58 -6.09
N GLY A 283 25.27 19.34 -6.25
CA GLY A 283 26.66 19.02 -6.56
C GLY A 283 27.02 19.38 -8.00
N ALA A 284 28.29 19.21 -8.37
CA ALA A 284 28.74 19.42 -9.74
C ALA A 284 28.20 18.31 -10.68
N GLY A 285 27.66 18.70 -11.84
CA GLY A 285 27.18 17.75 -12.83
C GLY A 285 26.03 18.26 -13.68
N LEU A 286 25.23 17.33 -14.22
CA LEU A 286 24.17 17.67 -15.18
C LEU A 286 22.84 17.94 -14.48
N LEU A 287 22.36 19.19 -14.57
CA LEU A 287 21.01 19.58 -14.15
C LEU A 287 20.04 19.47 -15.34
N GLN A 288 18.92 18.80 -15.13
CA GLN A 288 17.79 18.73 -16.05
C GLN A 288 16.55 19.26 -15.36
N ALA A 289 15.84 20.18 -15.99
CA ALA A 289 14.60 20.71 -15.46
C ALA A 289 13.55 20.81 -16.57
N THR A 290 12.41 20.18 -16.39
CA THR A 290 11.31 20.19 -17.34
C THR A 290 10.06 20.75 -16.68
N VAL A 291 9.48 21.78 -17.28
CA VAL A 291 8.18 22.33 -16.87
C VAL A 291 7.12 21.96 -17.90
N ASN A 292 6.01 21.39 -17.42
CA ASN A 292 4.84 21.04 -18.21
C ASN A 292 3.60 21.78 -17.70
N ALA A 293 2.84 22.41 -18.59
CA ALA A 293 1.54 22.99 -18.26
C ALA A 293 0.43 21.95 -18.37
N ARG A 294 -0.45 21.87 -17.36
CA ARG A 294 -1.57 20.91 -17.34
C ARG A 294 -2.64 21.17 -18.41
N LYS A 295 -2.77 22.42 -18.89
CA LYS A 295 -3.64 22.81 -20.02
C LYS A 295 -2.81 23.67 -20.97
N PRO A 296 -2.09 23.08 -21.93
CA PRO A 296 -0.97 23.74 -22.60
C PRO A 296 -1.34 24.98 -23.41
N GLY A 297 -2.54 25.04 -24.03
CA GLY A 297 -2.99 26.19 -24.83
C GLY A 297 -1.89 26.76 -25.76
N ARG A 298 -1.97 28.06 -26.10
CA ARG A 298 -0.86 28.81 -26.73
C ARG A 298 0.11 29.43 -25.69
N ALA A 299 0.12 28.91 -24.45
CA ALA A 299 0.84 29.54 -23.36
C ALA A 299 2.35 29.33 -23.48
N LYS A 300 3.10 30.41 -23.70
CA LYS A 300 4.57 30.37 -23.69
C LYS A 300 5.05 30.34 -22.24
N ILE A 301 5.91 29.37 -21.93
CA ILE A 301 6.57 29.19 -20.64
C ILE A 301 8.06 29.46 -20.85
N ARG A 302 8.70 30.13 -19.89
CA ARG A 302 10.15 30.22 -19.82
C ARG A 302 10.63 29.68 -18.49
N LEU A 303 11.69 28.90 -18.55
CA LEU A 303 12.45 28.37 -17.44
C LEU A 303 13.81 29.04 -17.44
N ARG A 304 14.25 29.57 -16.31
CA ARG A 304 15.56 30.22 -16.16
C ARG A 304 16.27 29.62 -14.97
N LEU A 305 17.55 29.28 -15.13
CA LEU A 305 18.43 28.91 -14.04
C LEU A 305 19.23 30.14 -13.63
N LEU A 306 19.25 30.44 -12.33
CA LEU A 306 19.98 31.55 -11.77
C LEU A 306 21.05 31.04 -10.81
N ALA A 307 22.27 31.60 -10.91
CA ALA A 307 23.34 31.47 -9.91
C ALA A 307 23.68 32.87 -9.40
N ALA A 308 23.68 33.08 -8.08
CA ALA A 308 23.91 34.40 -7.47
C ALA A 308 23.07 35.54 -8.11
N GLY A 309 21.82 35.24 -8.45
CA GLY A 309 20.89 36.20 -9.07
C GLY A 309 21.08 36.47 -10.57
N ARG A 310 22.15 35.95 -11.19
CA ARG A 310 22.40 36.06 -12.64
C ARG A 310 21.90 34.83 -13.37
N VAL A 311 21.33 35.02 -14.55
CA VAL A 311 20.79 33.92 -15.36
C VAL A 311 21.94 33.22 -16.05
N THR A 312 22.17 31.97 -15.69
CA THR A 312 23.23 31.14 -16.25
C THR A 312 22.73 30.34 -17.44
N ASP A 313 21.45 29.94 -17.44
CA ASP A 313 20.85 29.21 -18.54
C ASP A 313 19.33 29.44 -18.60
N SER A 314 18.71 29.21 -19.76
CA SER A 314 17.27 29.35 -19.93
C SER A 314 16.70 28.51 -21.07
N ALA A 315 15.47 28.04 -20.88
CA ALA A 315 14.69 27.34 -21.88
C ALA A 315 13.32 27.99 -22.04
N ARG A 316 12.71 27.86 -23.22
CA ARG A 316 11.36 28.35 -23.49
C ARG A 316 10.61 27.36 -24.36
N GLY A 317 9.28 27.34 -24.25
CA GLY A 317 8.44 26.58 -25.17
C GLY A 317 6.96 26.82 -24.93
N ALA A 318 6.12 26.28 -25.82
CA ALA A 318 4.68 26.36 -25.74
C ALA A 318 4.15 25.16 -24.97
N GLY A 319 3.52 25.37 -23.82
CA GLY A 319 3.01 24.29 -22.97
C GLY A 319 4.07 23.44 -22.25
N ARG A 320 5.29 23.34 -22.79
CA ARG A 320 6.43 22.65 -22.20
C ARG A 320 7.73 23.43 -22.43
N ALA A 321 8.61 23.49 -21.43
CA ALA A 321 9.98 23.97 -21.60
C ALA A 321 10.94 23.03 -20.87
N SER A 322 12.07 22.70 -21.49
CA SER A 322 13.08 21.79 -20.94
C SER A 322 14.46 22.43 -20.98
N LEU A 323 15.13 22.45 -19.83
CA LEU A 323 16.46 22.96 -19.63
C LEU A 323 17.40 21.80 -19.28
N ARG A 324 18.53 21.69 -19.96
CA ARG A 324 19.57 20.68 -19.67
C ARG A 324 20.92 21.38 -19.72
N THR A 325 21.58 21.48 -18.57
CA THR A 325 22.81 22.27 -18.44
C THR A 325 23.76 21.68 -17.42
N ARG A 326 25.07 21.95 -17.57
CA ARG A 326 26.08 21.51 -16.61
C ARG A 326 26.25 22.60 -15.56
N VAL A 327 26.10 22.23 -14.30
CA VAL A 327 26.23 23.11 -13.14
C VAL A 327 27.47 22.74 -12.34
N ARG A 328 28.09 23.74 -11.72
CA ARG A 328 29.06 23.52 -10.64
C ARG A 328 28.32 23.30 -9.33
N GLU A 329 29.01 22.73 -8.35
CA GLU A 329 28.48 22.64 -7.00
C GLU A 329 28.11 24.03 -6.47
N GLY A 330 26.94 24.14 -5.84
CA GLY A 330 26.47 25.37 -5.24
C GLY A 330 24.95 25.53 -5.24
N ALA A 331 24.50 26.73 -4.89
CA ALA A 331 23.10 27.09 -4.81
C ALA A 331 22.61 27.75 -6.11
N TYR A 332 21.50 27.25 -6.63
CA TYR A 332 20.83 27.79 -7.82
C TYR A 332 19.35 28.05 -7.53
N ARG A 333 18.76 28.92 -8.35
CA ARG A 333 17.32 29.18 -8.36
C ARG A 333 16.75 28.92 -9.74
N LEU A 334 15.84 27.95 -9.86
CA LEU A 334 15.04 27.73 -11.06
C LEU A 334 13.81 28.62 -11.02
N VAL A 335 13.61 29.42 -12.05
CA VAL A 335 12.52 30.38 -12.16
C VAL A 335 11.65 30.05 -13.37
N VAL A 336 10.37 29.78 -13.10
CA VAL A 336 9.33 29.56 -14.11
C VAL A 336 8.54 30.86 -14.30
N SER A 337 8.34 31.26 -15.55
CA SER A 337 7.52 32.43 -15.93
C SER A 337 6.63 32.10 -17.12
N THR A 338 5.49 32.79 -17.26
CA THR A 338 4.58 32.63 -18.41
C THR A 338 4.13 33.96 -18.96
N THR A 339 3.86 34.00 -20.27
CA THR A 339 3.19 35.14 -20.93
C THR A 339 1.68 34.94 -21.08
N SER A 340 1.13 33.84 -20.57
CA SER A 340 -0.30 33.54 -20.67
C SER A 340 -1.15 34.55 -19.92
N ARG A 341 -2.22 35.07 -20.57
CA ARG A 341 -3.22 35.94 -19.92
C ARG A 341 -4.06 35.18 -18.88
N ARG A 342 -4.28 33.87 -19.08
CA ARG A 342 -4.98 33.00 -18.13
C ARG A 342 -3.99 32.36 -17.15
N PRO A 343 -4.38 32.16 -15.88
CA PRO A 343 -3.57 31.41 -14.93
C PRO A 343 -3.23 30.01 -15.46
N LEU A 344 -1.98 29.61 -15.33
CA LEU A 344 -1.44 28.35 -15.84
C LEU A 344 -0.98 27.48 -14.68
N PHE A 345 -1.51 26.26 -14.59
CA PHE A 345 -1.02 25.25 -13.66
C PHE A 345 0.12 24.49 -14.31
N PHE A 346 1.21 24.31 -13.59
CA PHE A 346 2.40 23.63 -14.08
C PHE A 346 2.91 22.56 -13.11
N VAL A 347 3.65 21.62 -13.67
CA VAL A 347 4.48 20.64 -12.97
C VAL A 347 5.92 20.86 -13.43
N LEU A 348 6.83 21.14 -12.50
CA LEU A 348 8.26 21.30 -12.73
C LEU A 348 8.98 20.07 -12.14
N THR A 349 9.60 19.27 -12.99
CA THR A 349 10.44 18.14 -12.61
C THR A 349 11.90 18.53 -12.75
N ILE A 350 12.69 18.39 -11.70
CA ILE A 350 14.10 18.77 -11.63
C ILE A 350 14.90 17.51 -11.30
N ARG A 351 15.92 17.19 -12.09
CA ARG A 351 16.92 16.15 -11.81
C ARG A 351 18.27 16.83 -11.73
N TYR A 352 19.00 16.67 -10.63
CA TYR A 352 20.25 17.38 -10.39
C TYR A 352 21.19 16.51 -9.56
N PRO A 353 22.51 16.64 -9.70
CA PRO A 353 23.47 15.96 -8.81
C PRO A 353 23.16 16.34 -7.35
N ALA A 354 22.99 15.36 -6.47
CA ALA A 354 22.90 15.67 -5.04
C ALA A 354 24.18 16.42 -4.61
N ALA A 355 24.05 17.39 -3.70
CA ALA A 355 25.23 17.96 -3.05
C ALA A 355 25.93 16.81 -2.29
N GLY A 356 27.26 16.74 -2.37
CA GLY A 356 28.02 15.77 -1.58
C GLY A 356 27.76 16.03 -0.11
N ALA A 357 27.46 14.97 0.64
CA ALA A 357 27.58 14.99 2.10
C ALA A 357 29.06 15.06 2.48
#